data_AF-A0A7C5BKU7-F1
#
_entry.id   AF-A0A7C5BKU7-F1
#
_cell.length_a   1.000
_cell.length_b   1.000
_cell.length_c   1.000
_cell.angle_alpha   90.00
_cell.angle_beta   90.00
_cell.angle_gamma   90.00
#
_symmetry.space_group_name_H-M   'P 1'
#
loop_
_entity.id
_entity.type
_entity.pdbx_description
1 polymer ?
#
loop_
_entity_poly.entity_id
_entity_poly.type
_entity_poly.pdbx_seq_one_letter_code
_entity_poly.pdbx_strand_id
1 'polypeptide(L)' 'DIAAVEKKYGVNPLGEGGEYESFVTGMRGLGSIKISDSRKVWTGSSGYLELKCSFEDL' A
#
# COMPACT_ATOMS: atom_id res chain seq x y z
N ASP A 1 -7.21 -6.34 10.48
CA ASP A 1 -8.55 -5.92 10.04
C ASP A 1 -8.68 -4.42 10.27
N ILE A 2 -8.92 -3.65 9.22
CA ILE A 2 -9.01 -2.18 9.29
C ILE A 2 -10.23 -1.72 10.11
N ALA A 3 -11.33 -2.48 10.11
CA ALA A 3 -12.54 -2.14 10.88
C ALA A 3 -12.28 -2.16 12.40
N ALA A 4 -11.43 -3.08 12.87
CA ALA A 4 -11.04 -3.12 14.28
C ALA A 4 -10.11 -1.96 14.67
N VAL A 5 -9.27 -1.50 13.74
CA VAL A 5 -8.33 -0.38 13.95
C VAL A 5 -9.10 0.94 13.96
N GLU A 6 -10.03 1.13 13.02
CA GLU A 6 -10.98 2.26 13.03
C GLU A 6 -11.71 2.34 14.37
N LYS A 7 -12.37 1.25 14.79
CA LYS A 7 -13.14 1.22 16.04
C LYS A 7 -12.31 1.57 17.28
N LYS A 8 -11.03 1.22 17.31
CA LYS A 8 -10.17 1.39 18.48
C LYS A 8 -9.42 2.73 18.49
N TYR A 9 -8.98 3.20 17.33
CA TYR A 9 -8.04 4.30 17.21
C TYR A 9 -8.53 5.44 16.30
N GLY A 10 -9.68 5.27 15.63
CA GLY A 10 -10.26 6.28 14.76
C GLY A 10 -9.61 6.41 13.38
N VAL A 11 -8.79 5.43 12.97
CA VAL A 11 -8.18 5.38 11.63
C VAL A 11 -9.28 5.22 10.57
N ASN A 12 -9.31 6.13 9.61
CA ASN A 12 -10.18 6.12 8.44
C ASN A 12 -9.93 4.86 7.56
N PRO A 13 -10.95 4.03 7.30
CA PRO A 13 -10.82 2.81 6.50
C PRO A 13 -10.52 3.00 5.01
N LEU A 14 -10.51 4.25 4.51
CA LEU A 14 -10.13 4.61 3.15
C LEU A 14 -8.73 5.26 3.09
N GLY A 15 -8.09 5.48 4.24
CA GLY A 15 -6.77 6.13 4.32
C GLY A 15 -6.80 7.64 4.11
N GLU A 16 -7.96 8.29 4.16
CA GLU A 16 -8.08 9.74 4.00
C GLU A 16 -7.23 10.49 5.03
N GLY A 17 -6.78 11.70 4.69
CA GLY A 17 -5.89 12.47 5.55
C GLY A 17 -4.44 11.96 5.59
N GLY A 18 -4.09 11.00 4.73
CA GLY A 18 -2.72 10.47 4.61
C GLY A 18 -2.37 9.44 5.67
N GLU A 19 -3.36 8.69 6.18
CA GLU A 19 -3.14 7.69 7.23
C GLU A 19 -2.39 6.45 6.74
N TYR A 20 -2.65 6.05 5.49
CA TYR A 20 -1.86 5.07 4.78
C TYR A 20 -2.03 5.25 3.27
N GLU A 21 -1.03 4.77 2.55
CA GLU A 21 -0.99 4.83 1.09
C GLU A 21 -1.07 3.42 0.53
N SER A 22 -1.59 3.29 -0.70
CA SER A 22 -1.67 2.01 -1.40
C SER A 22 -1.05 2.12 -2.80
N PHE A 23 -0.61 0.99 -3.33
CA PHE A 23 -0.05 0.88 -4.67
C PHE A 23 -0.78 -0.24 -5.43
N VAL A 24 -1.45 0.12 -6.52
CA VAL A 24 -2.21 -0.82 -7.34
C VAL A 24 -1.25 -1.55 -8.28
N THR A 25 -1.10 -2.86 -8.11
CA THR A 25 -0.18 -3.68 -8.91
C THR A 25 -0.78 -4.16 -10.23
N GLY A 26 -2.05 -3.90 -10.51
CA GLY A 26 -2.67 -4.31 -11.76
C GLY A 26 -4.14 -3.97 -11.79
N MET A 27 -4.69 -3.93 -13.00
CA MET A 27 -6.11 -3.66 -13.24
C MET A 27 -6.62 -4.63 -14.29
N ARG A 28 -7.82 -5.16 -14.08
CA ARG A 28 -8.43 -6.12 -15.01
C ARG A 28 -8.50 -5.53 -16.42
N GLY A 29 -7.97 -6.27 -17.40
CA GLY A 29 -7.93 -5.86 -18.81
C GLY A 29 -6.74 -4.96 -19.17
N LEU A 30 -5.81 -4.74 -18.25
CA LEU A 30 -4.53 -4.06 -18.47
C LEU A 30 -3.38 -4.96 -18.00
N GLY A 31 -2.15 -4.58 -18.35
CA GLY A 31 -0.92 -5.19 -17.81
C GLY A 31 -0.82 -5.07 -16.29
N SER A 32 0.18 -5.75 -15.73
CA SER A 32 0.42 -5.75 -14.29
C SER A 32 1.84 -5.29 -13.95
N ILE A 33 2.03 -4.87 -12.71
CA ILE A 33 3.30 -4.43 -12.16
C ILE A 33 3.76 -5.51 -11.21
N LYS A 34 4.89 -6.14 -11.53
CA LYS A 34 5.55 -7.09 -10.65
C LYS A 34 6.49 -6.38 -9.71
N ILE A 35 6.28 -6.57 -8.42
CA ILE A 35 7.22 -6.16 -7.37
C ILE A 35 8.32 -7.21 -7.31
N SER A 36 9.53 -6.84 -7.73
CA SER A 36 10.70 -7.75 -7.75
C SER A 36 11.48 -7.73 -6.45
N ASP A 37 11.46 -6.60 -5.74
CA ASP A 37 12.11 -6.39 -4.46
C ASP A 37 11.37 -5.31 -3.67
N SER A 38 11.44 -5.37 -2.35
CA SER A 38 10.81 -4.36 -1.48
C SER A 38 11.57 -4.18 -0.18
N ARG A 39 11.55 -2.95 0.34
CA ARG A 39 12.16 -2.62 1.63
C ARG A 39 11.19 -1.83 2.48
N LYS A 40 10.97 -2.31 3.71
CA LYS A 40 10.22 -1.59 4.73
C LYS A 40 11.12 -0.57 5.41
N VAL A 41 10.67 0.67 5.49
CA VAL A 41 11.32 1.74 6.25
C VAL A 41 10.35 2.21 7.33
N TRP A 42 10.79 2.19 8.59
CA TRP A 42 9.99 2.58 9.75
C TRP A 42 10.70 3.69 10.53
N THR A 43 9.98 4.75 10.88
CA THR A 43 10.49 5.93 11.59
C THR A 43 9.86 6.10 12.97
N GLY A 44 9.35 5.02 13.56
CA GLY A 44 8.85 4.98 14.93
C GLY A 44 7.33 4.95 15.04
N SER A 45 6.64 5.94 14.46
CA SER A 45 5.17 6.02 14.41
C SER A 45 4.59 5.97 12.99
N SER A 46 5.44 6.03 11.97
CA SER A 46 5.07 5.96 10.57
C SER A 46 6.15 5.23 9.77
N GLY A 47 5.83 4.93 8.52
CA GLY A 47 6.77 4.28 7.61
C GLY A 47 6.23 4.20 6.20
N TYR A 48 7.04 3.66 5.31
CA TYR A 48 6.70 3.44 3.91
C TYR A 48 7.34 2.16 3.39
N LEU A 49 6.87 1.72 2.23
CA LEU A 49 7.40 0.58 1.52
C LEU A 49 8.09 1.08 0.25
N GLU A 50 9.41 0.93 0.18
CA GLU A 50 10.16 1.15 -1.05
C GLU A 50 9.97 -0.06 -1.95
N LEU A 51 9.54 0.15 -3.20
CA LEU A 51 9.28 -0.91 -4.17
C LEU A 51 10.25 -0.79 -5.35
N LYS A 52 10.83 -1.92 -5.76
CA LYS A 52 11.40 -2.07 -7.10
C LYS A 52 10.44 -2.87 -7.94
N CYS A 53 10.08 -2.30 -9.08
CA CYS A 53 9.00 -2.80 -9.92
C CYS A 53 9.44 -2.98 -11.37
N SER A 54 8.82 -3.91 -12.06
CA SER A 54 8.87 -4.05 -13.52
C SER A 54 7.45 -4.17 -14.07
N PHE A 55 7.24 -3.63 -15.27
CA PHE A 55 5.97 -3.82 -15.98
C PHE A 55 5.95 -5.20 -16.64
N GLU A 56 4.84 -5.91 -16.52
CA GLU A 56 4.55 -7.14 -17.25
C GLU A 56 3.36 -6.88 -18.18
N ASP A 57 3.62 -6.94 -19.49
CA ASP A 57 2.58 -6.87 -20.52
C ASP A 57 1.67 -8.12 -20.46
N LEU A 58 0.43 -7.98 -20.93
CA LEU A 58 -0.55 -9.06 -21.08
C LEU A 58 -0.19 -10.03 -22.22
#